data_AF-A0A950SXD3-F1
#
_entry.id   AF-A0A950SXD3-F1
#
_cell.length_a   1.000
_cell.length_b   1.000
_cell.length_c   1.000
_cell.angle_alpha   90.00
_cell.angle_beta   90.00
_cell.angle_gamma   90.00
#
_symmetry.space_group_name_H-M   'P 1'
#
loop_
_entity.id
_entity.type
_entity.pdbx_description
1 polymer ?
#
loop_
_entity_poly.entity_id
_entity_poly.type
_entity_poly.pdbx_seq_one_letter_code
_entity_poly.pdbx_strand_id
1 'polypeptide(L)'
;MRTFDGFMVAFTESLFELKTFVPNSPQYRQKEQQIGRYCYEAEEYLPTTELRLLKGSLGVRESAWRSYKAAFAKGSSSGGRA
;
A
#
# COMPACT_ATOMS: atom_id res chain seq x y z
N MET A 1 -13.03 2.23 -9.52
CA MET A 1 -12.46 3.41 -8.84
C MET A 1 -12.84 3.35 -7.37
N ARG A 2 -11.91 3.54 -6.45
CA ARG A 2 -12.20 3.60 -4.99
C ARG A 2 -12.31 5.05 -4.56
N THR A 3 -13.22 5.33 -3.62
CA THR A 3 -13.35 6.62 -2.94
C THR A 3 -12.37 6.72 -1.78
N PHE A 4 -12.23 7.90 -1.18
CA PHE A 4 -11.45 8.12 0.04
C PHE A 4 -11.77 7.09 1.14
N ASP A 5 -13.05 6.90 1.48
CA ASP A 5 -13.48 5.91 2.48
C ASP A 5 -13.09 4.48 2.08
N GLY A 6 -13.21 4.16 0.79
CA GLY A 6 -12.78 2.87 0.26
C GLY A 6 -11.28 2.62 0.44
N PHE A 7 -10.46 3.66 0.28
CA PHE A 7 -9.02 3.57 0.58
C PHE A 7 -8.77 3.47 2.08
N MET A 8 -9.45 4.26 2.92
CA MET A 8 -9.34 4.20 4.37
C MET A 8 -9.56 2.77 4.88
N VAL A 9 -10.65 2.12 4.47
CA VAL A 9 -10.95 0.74 4.87
C VAL A 9 -9.86 -0.21 4.36
N ALA A 10 -9.56 -0.18 3.06
CA ALA A 10 -8.61 -1.12 2.45
C ALA A 10 -7.20 -1.03 3.06
N PHE A 11 -6.71 0.19 3.33
CA PHE A 11 -5.43 0.39 3.98
C PHE A 11 -5.46 -0.04 5.44
N THR A 12 -6.52 0.29 6.19
CA THR A 12 -6.63 -0.06 7.61
C THR A 12 -6.59 -1.57 7.79
N GLU A 13 -7.39 -2.31 7.03
CA GLU A 13 -7.40 -3.77 7.04
C GLU A 13 -6.04 -4.35 6.64
N SER A 14 -5.48 -3.87 5.53
CA SER A 14 -4.21 -4.40 5.01
C SER A 14 -3.04 -4.14 5.96
N LEU A 15 -2.98 -2.96 6.60
CA LEU A 15 -1.95 -2.62 7.58
C LEU A 15 -2.13 -3.40 8.88
N PHE A 16 -3.37 -3.67 9.29
CA PHE A 16 -3.64 -4.53 10.43
C PHE A 16 -3.18 -5.96 10.15
N GLU A 17 -3.59 -6.54 9.01
CA GLU A 17 -3.15 -7.88 8.59
C GLU A 17 -1.63 -7.97 8.47
N LEU A 18 -0.97 -6.97 7.87
CA LEU A 18 0.48 -6.95 7.72
C LEU A 18 1.22 -7.09 9.06
N LYS A 19 0.70 -6.46 10.12
CA LYS A 19 1.26 -6.55 11.48
C LYS A 19 1.09 -7.94 12.10
N THR A 20 0.15 -8.74 11.62
CA THR A 20 -0.06 -10.12 12.10
C THR A 20 0.88 -11.13 11.43
N PHE A 21 1.47 -10.79 10.29
CA PHE A 21 2.39 -11.67 9.57
C PHE A 21 3.82 -11.57 10.10
N VAL A 22 4.54 -12.70 10.03
CA VAL A 22 5.97 -12.74 10.32
C VAL A 22 6.71 -11.87 9.28
N PRO A 23 7.55 -10.92 9.71
CA PRO A 23 8.32 -10.07 8.78
C PRO A 23 9.08 -10.90 7.75
N ASN A 24 9.07 -10.46 6.49
CA ASN A 24 9.67 -11.14 5.34
C ASN A 24 9.09 -12.51 4.94
N SER A 25 8.04 -12.99 5.61
CA SER A 25 7.32 -14.18 5.13
C SER A 25 6.73 -13.93 3.73
N PRO A 26 6.42 -14.99 2.97
CA PRO A 26 5.72 -14.85 1.70
C PRO A 26 4.40 -14.05 1.83
N GLN A 27 3.62 -14.28 2.90
CA GLN A 27 2.38 -13.53 3.14
C GLN A 27 2.64 -12.06 3.45
N TYR A 28 3.67 -11.76 4.26
CA TYR A 28 4.08 -10.39 4.56
C TYR A 28 4.45 -9.65 3.26
N ARG A 29 5.28 -10.26 2.40
CA ARG A 29 5.69 -9.65 1.12
C ARG A 29 4.52 -9.44 0.16
N GLN A 30 3.62 -10.41 0.05
CA GLN A 30 2.42 -10.27 -0.78
C GLN A 30 1.52 -9.14 -0.28
N LYS A 31 1.34 -9.03 1.04
CA LYS A 31 0.55 -7.95 1.64
C LYS A 31 1.23 -6.59 1.47
N GLU A 32 2.55 -6.49 1.61
CA GLU A 32 3.28 -5.24 1.30
C GLU A 32 3.10 -4.82 -0.16
N GLN A 33 3.13 -5.78 -1.10
CA GLN A 33 2.88 -5.50 -2.52
C GLN A 33 1.44 -5.02 -2.76
N GLN A 34 0.45 -5.65 -2.12
CA GLN A 34 -0.95 -5.23 -2.18
C GLN A 34 -1.13 -3.79 -1.67
N ILE A 35 -0.51 -3.47 -0.53
CA ILE A 35 -0.50 -2.11 0.03
C ILE A 35 0.19 -1.15 -0.96
N GLY A 36 1.29 -1.56 -1.57
CA GLY A 36 1.99 -0.76 -2.58
C GLY A 36 1.13 -0.44 -3.80
N ARG A 37 0.31 -1.38 -4.27
CA ARG A 37 -0.69 -1.13 -5.31
C ARG A 37 -1.70 -0.06 -4.86
N TYR A 38 -2.20 -0.16 -3.64
CA TYR A 38 -3.14 0.83 -3.09
C TYR A 38 -2.50 2.22 -2.97
N CYS A 39 -1.18 2.29 -2.72
CA CYS A 39 -0.46 3.56 -2.72
C CYS A 39 -0.46 4.22 -4.11
N TYR A 40 -0.26 3.45 -5.18
CA TYR A 40 -0.35 3.98 -6.55
C TYR A 40 -1.78 4.38 -6.92
N GLU A 41 -2.77 3.54 -6.63
CA GLU A 41 -4.18 3.84 -6.91
C GLU A 41 -4.65 5.09 -6.13
N ALA A 42 -4.23 5.25 -4.88
CA ALA A 42 -4.56 6.44 -4.08
C ALA A 42 -3.91 7.72 -4.65
N GLU A 43 -2.67 7.63 -5.14
CA GLU A 43 -2.00 8.77 -5.80
C GLU A 43 -2.64 9.14 -7.14
N GLU A 44 -3.21 8.18 -7.86
CA GLU A 44 -3.89 8.40 -9.14
C GLU A 44 -5.31 8.97 -8.97
N TYR A 45 -6.05 8.48 -7.96
CA TYR A 45 -7.48 8.80 -7.82
C TYR A 45 -7.82 9.84 -6.76
N LEU A 46 -6.97 10.04 -5.75
CA LEU A 46 -7.26 11.02 -4.69
C LEU A 46 -6.56 12.35 -4.97
N PRO A 47 -7.26 13.48 -4.78
CA PRO A 47 -6.60 14.79 -4.78
C PRO A 47 -5.56 14.86 -3.66
N THR A 48 -4.56 15.73 -3.82
CA THR A 48 -3.44 15.85 -2.89
C THR A 48 -3.87 16.08 -1.43
N THR A 49 -4.96 16.82 -1.20
CA THR A 49 -5.50 17.07 0.13
C THR A 49 -6.03 15.80 0.79
N GLU A 50 -6.81 15.00 0.06
CA GLU A 50 -7.33 13.71 0.55
C GLU A 50 -6.20 12.69 0.73
N LEU A 51 -5.22 12.67 -0.17
CA LEU A 51 -4.05 11.79 -0.03
C LEU A 51 -3.25 12.12 1.24
N ARG A 52 -3.06 13.40 1.56
CA ARG A 52 -2.41 13.83 2.80
C ARG A 52 -3.24 13.44 4.02
N LEU A 53 -4.55 13.63 3.96
CA LEU A 53 -5.46 13.23 5.04
C LEU A 53 -5.41 11.71 5.26
N LEU A 54 -5.46 10.91 4.19
CA LEU A 54 -5.39 9.44 4.22
C LEU A 54 -4.12 8.99 4.94
N LYS A 55 -2.96 9.49 4.52
CA LYS A 55 -1.66 9.16 5.13
C LYS A 55 -1.60 9.56 6.61
N GLY A 56 -2.12 10.75 6.94
CA GLY A 56 -2.21 11.26 8.31
C GLY A 56 -3.09 10.37 9.19
N SER A 57 -4.29 10.06 8.74
CA SER A 57 -5.26 9.21 9.46
C SER A 57 -4.75 7.79 9.71
N LEU A 58 -4.01 7.23 8.75
CA LEU A 58 -3.41 5.90 8.87
C LEU A 58 -2.08 5.90 9.67
N GLY A 59 -1.55 7.07 10.02
CA GLY A 59 -0.22 7.20 10.64
C GLY A 59 0.93 6.73 9.74
N VAL A 60 0.73 6.69 8.43
CA VAL A 60 1.72 6.18 7.47
C VAL A 60 2.67 7.31 7.10
N ARG A 61 3.94 7.14 7.45
CA ARG A 61 5.02 8.07 7.08
C ARG A 61 5.35 7.96 5.59
N GLU A 62 5.84 9.05 5.01
CA GLU A 62 6.29 9.10 3.61
C GLU A 62 7.33 8.02 3.27
N SER A 63 8.22 7.68 4.21
CA SER A 63 9.21 6.61 4.03
C SER A 63 8.55 5.24 3.87
N ALA A 64 7.58 4.91 4.73
CA ALA A 64 6.82 3.66 4.65
C ALA A 64 6.00 3.61 3.35
N TRP A 65 5.36 4.72 2.98
CA TRP A 65 4.63 4.84 1.72
C TRP A 65 5.50 4.53 0.50
N ARG A 66 6.72 5.09 0.45
CA ARG A 66 7.70 4.80 -0.61
C ARG A 66 8.16 3.35 -0.57
N SER A 67 8.38 2.77 0.61
CA SER A 67 8.75 1.36 0.75
C SER A 67 7.67 0.41 0.22
N TYR A 68 6.39 0.65 0.52
CA TYR A 68 5.29 -0.16 -0.02
C TYR A 68 5.22 -0.09 -1.55
N LYS A 69 5.32 1.12 -2.14
CA LYS A 69 5.38 1.27 -3.60
C LYS A 69 6.57 0.54 -4.22
N ALA A 70 7.74 0.61 -3.59
CA ALA A 70 8.93 -0.12 -4.04
C ALA A 70 8.75 -1.65 -3.92
N ALA A 71 8.08 -2.14 -2.88
CA ALA A 71 7.77 -3.56 -2.73
C ALA A 71 6.88 -4.06 -3.88
N PHE A 72 5.83 -3.30 -4.24
CA PHE A 72 5.00 -3.57 -5.40
C PHE A 72 5.82 -3.62 -6.70
N ALA A 73 6.61 -2.58 -6.97
CA ALA A 73 7.45 -2.53 -8.17
C ALA A 73 8.41 -3.73 -8.30
N LYS A 74 9.01 -4.16 -7.18
CA LYS A 74 9.87 -5.36 -7.15
C LYS A 74 9.11 -6.65 -7.43
N GLY A 75 7.88 -6.78 -6.94
CA GLY A 75 7.00 -7.92 -7.21
C GLY A 75 6.47 -7.95 -8.64
N SER A 76 6.26 -6.78 -9.25
CA SER A 76 5.83 -6.65 -10.65
C SER A 76 6.96 -6.94 -11.65
N SER A 77 8.23 -6.74 -11.27
CA SER A 77 9.39 -7.04 -12.13
C SER A 77 9.73 -8.53 -12.28
N SER A 78 9.19 -9.44 -11.46
CA SER A 78 9.42 -10.89 -11.61
C SER A 78 8.53 -11.59 -12.65
N GLY A 79 7.74 -10.83 -13.42
CA GLY A 79 6.87 -11.35 -14.50
C GLY A 79 7.43 -11.21 -15.91
N GLY A 80 8.73 -10.90 -16.07
CA GLY A 80 9.35 -10.68 -17.38
C GLY A 80 10.70 -11.39 -17.52
N ARG A 81 10.65 -12.69 -17.83
CA ARG A 81 11.74 -13.42 -18.51
C ARG A 81 11.15 -14.71 -19.10
N ALA A 82 10.72 -14.59 -20.36
CA ALA A 82 10.71 -15.70 -21.30
C ALA A 82 12.15 -15.94 -21.78
#